data_AF-A0A5D4T2Y2-F1
#
_entry.id   AF-A0A5D4T2Y2-F1
#
_cell.length_a   1.000
_cell.length_b   1.000
_cell.length_c   1.000
_cell.angle_alpha   90.00
_cell.angle_beta   90.00
_cell.angle_gamma   90.00
#
_symmetry.space_group_name_H-M   'P 1'
#
loop_
_entity.id
_entity.type
_entity.pdbx_description
1 polymer ?
#
loop_
_entity_poly.entity_id
_entity_poly.type
_entity_poly.pdbx_seq_one_letter_code
_entity_poly.pdbx_strand_id
1 'polypeptide(L)'
;MQNQNKEASISFLQLVASGKIREAFERHIATDLRHHNPYFRGDAESLMVAMEENAIQSPDKTLEVKHAIADGNTVAVHSHIKQNPEDIGAAVIHIFRFEEEKIVELWDVGQAIPEESPNEHGMF
;
A
#
# COMPACT_ATOMS: atom_id res chain seq x y z
N MET A 1 -12.91 1.72 15.91
CA MET A 1 -11.43 1.72 15.85
C MET A 1 -10.88 0.65 14.91
N GLN A 2 -10.82 -0.65 15.25
CA GLN A 2 -10.18 -1.64 14.37
C GLN A 2 -10.76 -1.74 12.94
N ASN A 3 -12.08 -1.69 12.77
CA ASN A 3 -12.68 -1.65 11.43
C ASN A 3 -12.39 -0.33 10.69
N GLN A 4 -12.43 0.81 11.39
CA GLN A 4 -12.12 2.12 10.79
C GLN A 4 -10.66 2.19 10.32
N ASN A 5 -9.69 1.67 11.08
CA ASN A 5 -8.29 1.66 10.66
C ASN A 5 -8.08 0.76 9.44
N LYS A 6 -8.79 -0.37 9.34
CA LYS A 6 -8.78 -1.20 8.12
C LYS A 6 -9.35 -0.45 6.93
N GLU A 7 -10.50 0.19 7.09
CA GLU A 7 -11.14 1.00 6.04
C GLU A 7 -10.24 2.17 5.59
N ALA A 8 -9.60 2.86 6.53
CA ALA A 8 -8.63 3.93 6.24
C ALA A 8 -7.40 3.40 5.48
N SER A 9 -6.84 2.27 5.91
CA SER A 9 -5.69 1.62 5.23
C SER A 9 -6.04 1.22 3.80
N ILE A 10 -7.21 0.60 3.60
CA ILE A 10 -7.70 0.19 2.27
C ILE A 10 -7.97 1.42 1.41
N SER A 11 -8.62 2.44 1.98
CA SER A 11 -8.91 3.70 1.28
C SER A 11 -7.63 4.41 0.83
N PHE A 12 -6.62 4.49 1.70
CA PHE A 12 -5.31 5.05 1.36
C PHE A 12 -4.70 4.34 0.14
N LEU A 13 -4.63 3.01 0.18
CA LEU A 13 -4.07 2.20 -0.91
C LEU A 13 -4.86 2.35 -2.21
N GLN A 14 -6.19 2.37 -2.16
CA GLN A 14 -7.04 2.55 -3.34
C GLN A 14 -6.91 3.96 -3.95
N LEU A 15 -6.79 5.00 -3.13
CA LEU A 15 -6.56 6.37 -3.62
C LEU A 15 -5.20 6.48 -4.31
N VAL A 16 -4.14 5.91 -3.71
CA VAL A 16 -2.80 5.85 -4.33
C VAL A 16 -2.84 5.09 -5.66
N ALA A 17 -3.47 3.92 -5.68
CA ALA A 17 -3.57 3.10 -6.90
C ALA A 17 -4.36 3.81 -8.02
N SER A 18 -5.36 4.62 -7.67
CA SER A 18 -6.17 5.41 -8.62
C SER A 18 -5.56 6.76 -9.02
N GLY A 19 -4.30 7.02 -8.63
CA GLY A 19 -3.59 8.26 -8.99
C GLY A 19 -3.94 9.48 -8.13
N LYS A 20 -4.72 9.31 -7.06
CA LYS A 20 -5.15 10.38 -6.14
C LYS A 20 -4.22 10.49 -4.92
N ILE A 21 -2.91 10.55 -5.15
CA ILE A 21 -1.89 10.43 -4.11
C ILE A 21 -2.03 11.55 -3.07
N ARG A 22 -2.17 12.81 -3.49
CA ARG A 22 -2.29 13.93 -2.55
C ARG A 22 -3.54 13.83 -1.66
N GLU A 23 -4.67 13.41 -2.22
CA GLU A 23 -5.90 13.15 -1.47
C GLU A 23 -5.69 12.02 -0.44
N ALA A 24 -4.95 10.97 -0.81
CA ALA A 24 -4.63 9.88 0.10
C ALA A 24 -3.80 10.36 1.31
N PHE A 25 -2.75 11.15 1.05
CA PHE A 25 -1.89 11.69 2.11
C PHE A 25 -2.64 12.67 3.01
N GLU A 26 -3.37 13.63 2.44
CA GLU A 26 -4.15 14.60 3.22
C GLU A 26 -5.15 13.91 4.16
N ARG A 27 -5.83 12.88 3.67
CA ARG A 27 -6.88 12.18 4.43
C ARG A 27 -6.35 11.23 5.48
N HIS A 28 -5.28 10.48 5.18
CA HIS A 28 -4.94 9.30 5.99
C HIS A 28 -3.57 9.40 6.67
N ILE A 29 -2.67 10.25 6.20
CA ILE A 29 -1.27 10.28 6.66
C ILE A 29 -1.09 11.40 7.69
N ALA A 30 -0.34 11.11 8.75
CA ALA A 30 0.11 12.11 9.72
C ALA A 30 1.29 12.92 9.15
N THR A 31 1.42 14.17 9.61
CA THR A 31 2.50 15.08 9.14
C THR A 31 3.91 14.57 9.43
N ASP A 32 4.07 13.71 10.44
CA ASP A 32 5.32 13.13 10.91
C ASP A 32 5.47 11.64 10.53
N LEU A 33 4.79 11.20 9.47
CA LEU A 33 4.94 9.83 8.94
C LEU A 33 6.41 9.46 8.75
N ARG A 34 6.76 8.30 9.27
CA ARG A 34 7.99 7.56 8.91
C ARG A 34 7.64 6.31 8.12
N HIS A 35 8.35 6.04 7.04
CA HIS A 35 8.17 4.80 6.28
C HIS A 35 9.48 4.02 6.20
N HIS A 36 9.34 2.73 5.92
CA HIS A 36 10.46 1.78 5.94
C HIS A 36 10.77 1.17 4.57
N ASN A 37 10.11 1.62 3.50
CA ASN A 37 10.48 1.26 2.14
C ASN A 37 11.98 1.59 1.88
N PRO A 38 12.82 0.61 1.52
CA PRO A 38 14.27 0.78 1.45
C PRO A 38 14.75 1.57 0.23
N TYR A 39 13.87 1.87 -0.73
CA TYR A 39 14.22 2.56 -1.98
C TYR A 39 14.07 4.08 -1.90
N PHE A 40 13.43 4.61 -0.85
CA PHE A 40 13.15 6.03 -0.69
C PHE A 40 13.62 6.55 0.67
N ARG A 41 13.88 7.85 0.75
CA ARG A 41 14.17 8.53 2.02
C ARG A 41 12.93 8.46 2.92
N GLY A 42 13.10 8.08 4.18
CA GLY A 42 12.02 7.67 5.11
C GLY A 42 11.03 8.73 5.60
N ASP A 43 10.73 9.78 4.82
CA ASP A 43 9.76 10.83 5.14
C ASP A 43 8.55 10.84 4.22
N ALA A 44 7.47 11.49 4.67
CA ALA A 44 6.19 11.54 3.96
C ALA A 44 6.29 12.16 2.56
N GLU A 45 7.07 13.23 2.41
CA GLU A 45 7.20 13.96 1.16
C GLU A 45 7.89 13.10 0.09
N SER A 46 8.98 12.43 0.47
CA SER A 46 9.72 11.53 -0.41
C SER A 46 8.85 10.36 -0.89
N LEU A 47 8.07 9.75 0.01
CA LEU A 47 7.14 8.68 -0.37
C LEU A 47 6.01 9.17 -1.28
N MET A 48 5.45 10.35 -0.99
CA MET A 48 4.38 10.95 -1.78
C MET A 48 4.84 11.21 -3.23
N VAL A 49 6.02 11.83 -3.39
CA VAL A 49 6.59 12.11 -4.72
C VAL A 49 6.87 10.80 -5.48
N ALA A 50 7.45 9.79 -4.82
CA ALA A 50 7.68 8.49 -5.44
C ALA A 50 6.38 7.82 -5.93
N MET A 51 5.29 7.93 -5.16
CA MET A 51 3.98 7.42 -5.56
C MET A 51 3.37 8.22 -6.73
N GLU A 52 3.57 9.55 -6.77
CA GLU A 52 3.15 10.39 -7.92
C GLU A 52 3.90 9.99 -9.20
N GLU A 53 5.22 9.83 -9.13
CA GLU A 53 6.05 9.39 -10.26
C GLU A 53 5.63 8.01 -10.76
N ASN A 54 5.41 7.06 -9.85
CA ASN A 54 4.94 5.72 -10.22
C ASN A 54 3.52 5.75 -10.82
N ALA A 55 2.63 6.65 -10.39
CA ALA A 55 1.31 6.80 -11.02
C ALA A 55 1.39 7.33 -12.47
N ILE A 56 2.38 8.18 -12.77
CA ILE A 56 2.64 8.64 -14.15
C ILE A 56 3.17 7.48 -15.01
N GLN A 57 4.07 6.67 -14.46
CA GLN A 57 4.68 5.53 -15.17
C GLN A 57 3.71 4.35 -15.33
N SER A 58 2.76 4.21 -14.42
CA SER A 58 1.83 3.08 -14.33
C SER A 58 0.39 3.59 -14.16
N PRO A 59 -0.18 4.24 -15.18
CA PRO A 59 -1.51 4.87 -15.10
C PRO A 59 -2.65 3.84 -14.97
N ASP A 60 -2.43 2.64 -15.50
CA ASP A 60 -3.40 1.52 -15.46
C ASP A 60 -3.12 0.53 -14.31
N LYS A 61 -2.39 0.98 -13.29
CA LYS A 61 -2.07 0.18 -12.11
C LYS A 61 -3.35 -0.23 -11.38
N THR A 62 -3.39 -1.49 -10.97
CA THR A 62 -4.50 -2.02 -10.16
C THR A 62 -4.00 -2.51 -8.82
N LEU A 63 -4.87 -2.39 -7.82
CA LEU A 63 -4.67 -2.91 -6.48
C LEU A 63 -5.95 -3.64 -6.06
N GLU A 64 -5.82 -4.94 -5.79
CA GLU A 64 -6.90 -5.77 -5.27
C GLU A 64 -6.56 -6.21 -3.85
N VAL A 65 -7.37 -5.82 -2.87
CA VAL A 65 -7.19 -6.24 -1.48
C VAL A 65 -7.70 -7.67 -1.31
N LYS A 66 -6.83 -8.57 -0.83
CA LYS A 66 -7.18 -9.96 -0.52
C LYS A 66 -7.52 -10.14 0.95
N HIS A 67 -6.72 -9.55 1.84
CA HIS A 67 -6.94 -9.62 3.28
C HIS A 67 -6.60 -8.29 3.96
N ALA A 68 -7.34 -7.97 5.03
CA ALA A 68 -7.01 -6.86 5.92
C ALA A 68 -7.20 -7.29 7.38
N ILE A 69 -6.13 -7.24 8.16
CA ILE A 69 -6.07 -7.73 9.54
C ILE A 69 -5.69 -6.56 10.44
N ALA A 70 -6.41 -6.38 11.54
CA ALA A 70 -6.11 -5.34 12.53
C ALA A 70 -5.78 -5.98 13.87
N ASP A 71 -4.74 -5.47 14.52
CA ASP A 71 -4.37 -5.78 15.89
C ASP A 71 -3.94 -4.51 16.62
N GLY A 72 -4.69 -4.16 17.67
CA GLY A 72 -4.56 -2.86 18.35
C GLY A 72 -4.64 -1.69 17.37
N ASN A 73 -3.53 -0.95 17.27
CA ASN A 73 -3.37 0.22 16.39
C ASN A 73 -2.61 -0.11 15.09
N THR A 74 -2.38 -1.39 14.80
CA THR A 74 -1.68 -1.83 13.61
C THR A 74 -2.64 -2.50 12.64
N VAL A 75 -2.47 -2.25 11.35
CA VAL A 75 -3.22 -2.91 10.27
C VAL A 75 -2.26 -3.48 9.26
N ALA A 76 -2.44 -4.75 8.89
CA ALA A 76 -1.77 -5.36 7.75
C ALA A 76 -2.77 -5.55 6.61
N VAL A 77 -2.41 -5.13 5.39
CA VAL A 77 -3.19 -5.32 4.17
C VAL A 77 -2.38 -6.17 3.19
N HIS A 78 -2.92 -7.33 2.84
CA HIS A 78 -2.40 -8.20 1.78
C HIS A 78 -3.14 -7.87 0.48
N SER A 79 -2.38 -7.49 -0.55
CA SER A 79 -2.93 -7.05 -1.84
C SER A 79 -2.19 -7.66 -3.03
N HIS A 80 -2.92 -7.88 -4.11
CA HIS A 80 -2.38 -8.11 -5.45
C HIS A 80 -2.23 -6.77 -6.16
N ILE A 81 -1.02 -6.43 -6.60
CA ILE A 81 -0.74 -5.21 -7.35
C ILE A 81 -0.22 -5.58 -8.73
N LYS A 82 -0.80 -4.98 -9.78
CA LYS A 82 -0.31 -5.04 -11.15
C LYS A 82 0.04 -3.61 -11.60
N GLN A 83 1.20 -3.40 -12.20
CA GLN A 83 1.61 -2.08 -12.69
C GLN A 83 0.91 -1.71 -14.01
N ASN A 84 0.42 -2.69 -14.75
CA ASN A 84 -0.34 -2.52 -16.00
C ASN A 84 -1.18 -3.79 -16.28
N PRO A 85 -2.04 -3.81 -17.32
CA PRO A 85 -2.91 -4.96 -17.60
C PRO A 85 -2.17 -6.27 -17.92
N GLU A 86 -0.98 -6.22 -18.51
CA GLU A 86 -0.19 -7.38 -18.92
C GLU A 86 0.75 -7.92 -17.82
N ASP A 87 1.04 -7.11 -16.80
CA ASP A 87 1.88 -7.48 -15.66
C ASP A 87 1.17 -8.52 -14.77
N ILE A 88 1.72 -9.72 -14.60
CA ILE A 88 1.14 -10.73 -13.68
C ILE A 88 1.12 -10.22 -12.22
N GLY A 89 2.00 -9.28 -11.88
CA GLY A 89 1.95 -8.50 -10.65
C GLY A 89 2.73 -9.10 -9.49
N ALA A 90 2.46 -8.57 -8.30
CA ALA A 90 3.11 -8.93 -7.06
C ALA A 90 2.09 -9.08 -5.93
N ALA A 91 2.40 -9.96 -4.98
CA ALA A 91 1.78 -9.95 -3.67
C ALA A 91 2.52 -8.95 -2.78
N VAL A 92 1.78 -8.01 -2.19
CA VAL A 92 2.36 -6.98 -1.32
C VAL A 92 1.64 -6.98 0.02
N ILE A 93 2.42 -6.99 1.10
CA ILE A 93 1.94 -6.74 2.44
C ILE A 93 2.30 -5.30 2.80
N HIS A 94 1.29 -4.48 3.07
CA HIS A 94 1.47 -3.18 3.71
C HIS A 94 1.09 -3.29 5.17
N ILE A 95 1.94 -2.77 6.06
CA ILE A 95 1.68 -2.70 7.50
C ILE A 95 1.64 -1.22 7.88
N PHE A 96 0.59 -0.81 8.57
CA PHE A 96 0.35 0.55 8.98
C PHE A 96 0.21 0.61 10.49
N ARG A 97 0.83 1.60 11.14
CA ARG A 97 0.57 1.94 12.54
C ARG A 97 -0.20 3.24 12.62
N PHE A 98 -1.16 3.29 13.53
CA PHE A 98 -2.05 4.42 13.71
C PHE A 98 -1.84 5.14 15.05
N GLU A 99 -1.98 6.46 15.01
CA GLU A 99 -2.21 7.33 16.17
C GLU A 99 -3.26 8.38 15.77
N GLU A 100 -4.20 8.70 16.65
CA GLU A 100 -5.25 9.71 16.40
C GLU A 100 -5.94 9.57 15.03
N GLU A 101 -6.27 8.33 14.65
CA GLU A 101 -6.93 7.98 13.37
C GLU A 101 -6.11 8.24 12.09
N LYS A 102 -4.82 8.62 12.23
CA LYS A 102 -3.88 8.82 11.14
C LYS A 102 -2.81 7.74 11.10
N ILE A 103 -2.32 7.44 9.90
CA ILE A 103 -1.17 6.57 9.66
C ILE A 103 0.09 7.38 10.00
N VAL A 104 0.79 6.95 11.04
CA VAL A 104 2.05 7.54 11.51
C VAL A 104 3.27 6.70 11.13
N GLU A 105 3.06 5.46 10.71
CA GLU A 105 4.15 4.59 10.29
C GLU A 105 3.71 3.57 9.24
N LEU A 106 4.59 3.31 8.26
CA LEU A 106 4.33 2.42 7.14
C LEU A 106 5.52 1.49 6.87
N TRP A 107 5.25 0.20 6.77
CA TRP A 107 6.16 -0.81 6.21
C TRP A 107 5.50 -1.47 5.02
N ASP A 108 6.31 -1.89 4.05
CA ASP A 108 5.84 -2.65 2.92
C ASP A 108 6.88 -3.68 2.48
N VAL A 109 6.39 -4.83 2.04
CA VAL A 109 7.21 -5.87 1.40
C VAL A 109 6.42 -6.46 0.24
N GLY A 110 7.05 -6.46 -0.93
CA GLY A 110 6.49 -7.02 -2.15
C GLY A 110 7.27 -8.24 -2.62
N GLN A 111 6.56 -9.24 -3.09
CA GLN A 111 7.11 -10.39 -3.80
C GLN A 111 6.42 -10.50 -5.16
N ALA A 112 7.21 -10.40 -6.24
CA ALA A 112 6.71 -10.65 -7.59
C ALA A 112 6.18 -12.08 -7.71
N ILE A 113 5.06 -12.25 -8.41
CA ILE A 113 4.51 -13.57 -8.68
C ILE A 113 5.50 -14.29 -9.62
N PRO A 114 5.99 -15.49 -9.27
CA PRO A 114 6.84 -16.26 -10.18
C PRO A 114 6.06 -16.65 -11.44
N GLU A 115 6.65 -16.49 -12.62
CA GLU A 115 6.04 -16.94 -13.89
C GLU A 115 5.72 -18.44 -13.88
N GLU A 116 6.59 -19.23 -13.24
CA GLU A 116 6.42 -20.65 -13.04
C GLU A 116 6.37 -20.97 -11.54
N SER A 117 5.17 -20.98 -10.97
CA SER A 117 4.94 -21.42 -9.58
C SER A 117 4.61 -22.90 -9.53
N PRO A 118 5.38 -23.73 -8.80
CA PRO A 118 5.02 -25.14 -8.58
C PRO A 118 3.88 -25.31 -7.55
N ASN A 119 3.51 -24.24 -6.83
CA ASN A 119 2.44 -24.27 -5.84
C ASN A 119 1.08 -24.04 -6.52
N GLU A 120 0.20 -25.04 -6.46
CA GLU A 120 -1.14 -25.06 -7.07
C GLU A 120 -2.14 -24.08 -6.43
N HIS A 121 -1.85 -23.59 -5.22
CA HIS A 121 -2.70 -22.64 -4.50
C HIS A 121 -2.38 -21.17 -4.82
N GLY A 122 -1.26 -20.90 -5.49
CA GLY A 122 -0.83 -19.54 -5.79
C GLY A 122 -0.41 -18.73 -4.55
N MET A 123 -0.40 -17.41 -4.69
CA MET A 123 0.07 -16.47 -3.66
C MET A 123 -1.04 -15.82 -2.82
N PHE A 124 -2.32 -16.05 -3.14
CA PHE A 124 -3.46 -15.31 -2.59
C PHE A 124 -4.57 -16.21 -2.04
#